data_AF-A0A6M3XQ38-F1
#
_entry.id   AF-A0A6M3XQ38-F1
#
_cell.length_a   1.000
_cell.length_b   1.000
_cell.length_c   1.000
_cell.angle_alpha   90.00
_cell.angle_beta   90.00
_cell.angle_gamma   90.00
#
_symmetry.space_group_name_H-M   'P 1'
#
loop_
_entity.id
_entity.type
_entity.pdbx_description
1 polymer ?
#
loop_
_entity_poly.entity_id
_entity_poly.type
_entity_poly.pdbx_seq_one_letter_code
_entity_poly.pdbx_strand_id
1 'polypeptide(L)'
;MEAGLSHIRFSAHGTFDDYEKVHVGLKFTDVWCNIANFVYINKNRFDHACRVDVSVIPMNGETVEDILRFWGKSMDDISVWRPHNWGQGRAYRPLKRRLRSCDRPQRGPIQIQADGTVIPCCFLTNSEIILGDTYKESIEDILKGERFNEIRRKHTEGDLTGLICESCCQLNIEDLNPLLYSTIDNEIN
;
A
#
# COMPACT_ATOMS: atom_id res chain seq x y z
N MET A 1 11.08 -19.86 -2.35
CA MET A 1 11.27 -20.03 -3.82
C MET A 1 10.79 -21.37 -4.31
N GLU A 2 11.05 -22.47 -3.61
CA GLU A 2 10.46 -23.79 -3.95
C GLU A 2 8.93 -23.76 -4.07
N ALA A 3 8.25 -22.88 -3.30
CA ALA A 3 6.82 -22.60 -3.44
C ALA A 3 6.42 -21.83 -4.73
N GLY A 4 7.33 -21.62 -5.68
CA GLY A 4 7.08 -20.89 -6.94
C GLY A 4 7.07 -19.36 -6.81
N LEU A 5 7.56 -18.82 -5.68
CA LEU A 5 7.58 -17.39 -5.43
C LEU A 5 8.57 -16.67 -6.36
N SER A 6 8.04 -15.78 -7.21
CA SER A 6 8.82 -14.97 -8.16
C SER A 6 9.02 -13.51 -7.73
N HIS A 7 8.21 -13.03 -6.78
CA HIS A 7 8.30 -11.67 -6.25
C HIS A 7 7.82 -11.64 -4.80
N ILE A 8 8.58 -10.96 -3.94
CA ILE A 8 8.19 -10.69 -2.56
C ILE A 8 8.46 -9.24 -2.22
N ARG A 9 7.55 -8.64 -1.45
CA ARG A 9 7.73 -7.30 -0.88
C ARG A 9 7.65 -7.37 0.63
N PHE A 10 8.69 -6.90 1.29
CA PHE A 10 8.73 -6.77 2.75
C PHE A 10 8.32 -5.35 3.17
N SER A 11 7.44 -5.24 4.15
CA SER A 11 7.18 -3.97 4.84
C SER A 11 8.12 -3.85 6.03
N ALA A 12 9.13 -3.00 5.92
CA ALA A 12 10.10 -2.74 6.97
C ALA A 12 10.26 -1.22 7.13
N HIS A 13 9.46 -0.62 8.01
CA HIS A 13 9.37 0.84 8.14
C HIS A 13 10.53 1.42 8.96
N GLY A 14 10.97 2.63 8.60
CA GLY A 14 12.08 3.32 9.23
C GLY A 14 13.42 2.59 9.15
N THR A 15 14.28 2.93 10.11
CA THR A 15 15.58 2.32 10.39
C THR A 15 15.61 1.77 11.82
N PHE A 16 16.76 1.30 12.29
CA PHE A 16 16.92 0.50 13.50
C PHE A 16 16.28 1.09 14.78
N ASP A 17 16.32 2.41 14.96
CA ASP A 17 16.11 3.04 16.28
C ASP A 17 14.63 3.16 16.72
N ASP A 18 13.66 2.98 15.82
CA ASP A 18 12.24 3.28 16.09
C ASP A 18 11.23 2.25 15.61
N TYR A 19 11.68 1.20 14.93
CA TYR A 19 10.79 0.16 14.42
C TYR A 19 9.92 -0.44 15.52
N GLU A 20 10.49 -0.74 16.68
CA GLU A 20 9.80 -1.41 17.80
C GLU A 20 8.78 -0.50 18.50
N LYS A 21 8.96 0.83 18.41
CA LYS A 21 7.98 1.80 18.97
C LYS A 21 6.67 1.77 18.19
N VAL A 22 6.75 1.46 16.89
CA VAL A 22 5.62 1.41 15.97
C VAL A 22 5.06 -0.01 15.88
N HIS A 23 5.94 -1.00 15.80
CA HIS A 23 5.61 -2.42 15.67
C HIS A 23 5.77 -3.11 17.02
N VAL A 24 4.85 -2.82 17.94
CA VAL A 24 4.86 -3.35 19.30
C VAL A 24 4.94 -4.88 19.28
N GLY A 25 5.95 -5.42 19.96
CA GLY A 25 6.20 -6.86 20.07
C GLY A 25 7.06 -7.46 18.94
N LEU A 26 7.46 -6.66 17.96
CA LEU A 26 8.43 -7.06 16.95
C LEU A 26 9.81 -6.45 17.24
N LYS A 27 10.86 -7.18 16.88
CA LYS A 27 12.25 -6.69 16.94
C LYS A 27 12.77 -6.43 15.55
N PHE A 28 13.33 -5.24 15.33
CA PHE A 28 13.87 -4.89 14.01
C PHE A 28 14.99 -5.84 13.58
N THR A 29 15.84 -6.24 14.52
CA THR A 29 16.94 -7.19 14.27
C THR A 29 16.43 -8.49 13.67
N ASP A 30 15.31 -9.01 14.15
CA ASP A 30 14.78 -10.29 13.71
C ASP A 30 14.23 -10.15 12.29
N VAL A 31 13.50 -9.07 12.01
CA VAL A 31 13.00 -8.75 10.67
C VAL A 31 14.16 -8.58 9.69
N TRP A 32 15.17 -7.78 10.04
CA TRP A 32 16.33 -7.53 9.20
C TRP A 32 17.14 -8.81 8.93
N CYS A 33 17.43 -9.61 9.95
CA CYS A 33 18.13 -10.89 9.81
C CYS A 33 17.35 -11.87 8.93
N ASN A 34 16.02 -11.96 9.08
CA ASN A 34 15.19 -12.83 8.27
C ASN A 34 15.16 -12.41 6.80
N ILE A 35 15.05 -11.10 6.53
CA ILE A 35 15.12 -10.56 5.16
C ILE A 35 16.51 -10.81 4.57
N ALA A 36 17.58 -10.53 5.30
CA ALA A 36 18.96 -10.77 4.85
C ALA A 36 19.21 -12.25 4.54
N ASN A 37 18.71 -13.15 5.39
CA ASN A 37 18.77 -14.59 5.16
C ASN A 37 17.98 -15.00 3.90
N PHE A 38 16.78 -14.44 3.70
CA PHE A 38 16.01 -14.69 2.47
C PHE A 38 16.78 -14.25 1.22
N VAL A 39 17.33 -13.04 1.22
CA VAL A 39 18.14 -12.51 0.10
C VAL A 39 19.37 -13.38 -0.15
N TYR A 40 20.07 -13.79 0.91
CA TYR A 40 21.22 -14.69 0.83
C TYR A 40 20.83 -16.04 0.19
N ILE A 41 19.76 -16.67 0.67
CA ILE A 41 19.29 -17.96 0.13
C ILE A 41 18.87 -17.80 -1.33
N ASN A 42 18.11 -16.75 -1.65
CA ASN A 42 17.64 -16.46 -3.01
C ASN A 42 18.82 -16.34 -3.99
N LYS A 43 19.82 -15.54 -3.62
CA LYS A 43 21.02 -15.35 -4.45
C LYS A 43 21.85 -16.63 -4.59
N ASN A 44 22.13 -17.34 -3.50
CA ASN A 44 23.14 -18.41 -3.50
C ASN A 44 22.59 -19.80 -3.84
N ARG A 45 21.27 -20.03 -3.73
CA ARG A 45 20.65 -21.34 -3.98
C ARG A 45 19.67 -21.35 -5.13
N PHE A 46 19.11 -20.21 -5.49
CA PHE A 46 18.04 -20.10 -6.47
C PHE A 46 18.36 -19.11 -7.59
N ASP A 47 19.63 -18.73 -7.73
CA ASP A 47 20.10 -17.80 -8.78
C ASP A 47 19.23 -16.54 -8.90
N HIS A 48 18.82 -16.00 -7.75
CA HIS A 48 18.00 -14.81 -7.68
C HIS A 48 16.63 -14.94 -8.38
N ALA A 49 16.02 -16.14 -8.38
CA ALA A 49 14.74 -16.41 -9.04
C ALA A 49 13.54 -15.61 -8.47
N CYS A 50 13.65 -15.02 -7.28
CA CYS A 50 12.62 -14.17 -6.70
C CYS A 50 13.11 -12.72 -6.61
N ARG A 51 12.39 -11.79 -7.23
CA ARG A 51 12.60 -10.36 -7.03
C ARG A 51 12.24 -9.97 -5.60
N VAL A 52 13.02 -9.09 -4.96
CA VAL A 52 12.89 -8.69 -3.57
C VAL A 52 12.75 -7.18 -3.44
N ASP A 53 11.56 -6.75 -3.03
CA ASP A 53 11.24 -5.35 -2.77
C ASP A 53 11.20 -5.07 -1.26
N VAL A 54 11.48 -3.82 -0.89
CA VAL A 54 11.12 -3.28 0.42
C VAL A 54 10.22 -2.04 0.29
N SER A 55 9.19 -1.97 1.14
CA SER A 55 8.36 -0.80 1.32
C SER A 55 8.61 -0.20 2.70
N VAL A 56 9.00 1.07 2.72
CA VAL A 56 9.46 1.78 3.91
C VAL A 56 8.61 3.03 4.13
N ILE A 57 8.20 3.26 5.37
CA ILE A 57 7.64 4.54 5.81
C ILE A 57 8.67 5.13 6.78
N PRO A 58 9.20 6.35 6.59
CA PRO A 58 10.07 6.99 7.57
C PRO A 58 9.34 7.17 8.91
N MET A 59 9.96 6.78 10.02
CA MET A 59 9.31 6.73 11.33
C MET A 59 9.93 7.68 12.37
N ASN A 60 11.19 8.09 12.17
CA ASN A 60 11.95 8.95 13.08
C ASN A 60 12.76 10.00 12.33
N GLY A 61 12.11 10.68 11.38
CA GLY A 61 12.71 11.77 10.64
C GLY A 61 13.80 11.35 9.65
N GLU A 62 13.89 10.06 9.32
CA GLU A 62 14.81 9.61 8.28
C GLU A 62 14.48 10.28 6.94
N THR A 63 15.52 10.71 6.25
CA THR A 63 15.38 11.19 4.87
C THR A 63 15.23 10.01 3.92
N VAL A 64 14.78 10.28 2.69
CA VAL A 64 14.76 9.25 1.63
C VAL A 64 16.18 8.70 1.43
N GLU A 65 17.19 9.57 1.47
CA GLU A 65 18.60 9.23 1.31
C GLU A 65 19.11 8.29 2.41
N ASP A 66 18.68 8.49 3.66
CA ASP A 66 19.04 7.59 4.76
C ASP A 66 18.45 6.19 4.57
N ILE A 67 17.18 6.13 4.16
CA ILE A 67 16.49 4.88 3.83
C ILE A 67 17.19 4.15 2.66
N LEU A 68 17.55 4.88 1.60
CA LEU A 68 18.26 4.32 0.45
C LEU A 68 19.66 3.83 0.81
N ARG A 69 20.38 4.57 1.68
CA ARG A 69 21.69 4.15 2.18
C ARG A 69 21.62 2.85 2.96
N PHE A 70 20.55 2.67 3.74
CA PHE A 70 20.35 1.48 4.57
C PHE A 70 19.90 0.26 3.75
N TRP A 71 18.83 0.40 2.97
CA TRP A 71 18.18 -0.72 2.29
C TRP A 71 18.64 -0.93 0.84
N GLY A 72 18.98 0.13 0.12
CA GLY A 72 19.02 0.14 -1.35
C GLY A 72 20.04 -0.81 -1.98
N LYS A 73 21.12 -1.18 -1.29
CA LYS A 73 22.11 -2.14 -1.82
C LYS A 73 21.71 -3.61 -1.67
N SER A 74 20.72 -3.89 -0.82
CA SER A 74 20.34 -5.25 -0.44
C SER A 74 19.03 -5.72 -1.07
N MET A 75 18.32 -4.82 -1.76
CA MET A 75 17.01 -5.04 -2.36
C MET A 75 17.09 -4.75 -3.85
N ASP A 76 16.24 -5.41 -4.64
CA ASP A 76 16.10 -5.10 -6.06
C ASP A 76 15.30 -3.82 -6.24
N ASP A 77 14.31 -3.63 -5.36
CA ASP A 77 13.45 -2.47 -5.38
C ASP A 77 13.16 -1.89 -4.01
N ILE A 78 12.91 -0.60 -4.03
CA ILE A 78 12.54 0.14 -2.84
C ILE A 78 11.46 1.16 -3.18
N SER A 79 10.48 1.24 -2.29
CA SER A 79 9.48 2.30 -2.29
C SER A 79 9.41 2.95 -0.92
N VAL A 80 9.46 4.28 -0.91
CA VAL A 80 9.39 5.07 0.33
C VAL A 80 8.08 5.83 0.33
N TRP A 81 7.26 5.63 1.37
CA TRP A 81 5.90 6.15 1.45
C TRP A 81 5.72 7.08 2.64
N ARG A 82 4.82 8.05 2.51
CA ARG A 82 4.22 8.77 3.64
C ARG A 82 3.15 7.90 4.31
N PRO A 83 2.98 7.99 5.65
CA PRO A 83 1.92 7.27 6.34
C PRO A 83 0.52 7.69 5.87
N HIS A 84 -0.41 6.74 5.80
CA HIS A 84 -1.79 6.95 5.37
C HIS A 84 -2.76 7.11 6.55
N ASN A 85 -3.84 7.88 6.38
CA ASN A 85 -4.86 8.09 7.43
C ASN A 85 -5.91 6.97 7.56
N TRP A 86 -5.88 5.99 6.65
CA TRP A 86 -6.83 4.88 6.54
C TRP A 86 -8.30 5.35 6.50
N GLY A 87 -8.58 6.40 5.75
CA GLY A 87 -9.93 6.94 5.57
C GLY A 87 -10.52 7.66 6.78
N GLN A 88 -9.99 7.43 7.99
CA GLN A 88 -10.30 8.10 9.27
C GLN A 88 -9.54 7.45 10.46
N GLY A 89 -8.93 6.27 10.28
CA GLY A 89 -8.32 5.52 11.38
C GLY A 89 -7.10 6.15 12.07
N ARG A 90 -6.40 7.11 11.44
CA ARG A 90 -5.18 7.74 11.98
C ARG A 90 -5.02 9.21 11.57
N ALA A 91 -4.43 10.03 12.43
CA ALA A 91 -4.23 11.47 12.19
C ALA A 91 -2.86 11.83 11.56
N TYR A 92 -2.30 11.00 10.67
CA TYR A 92 -0.96 11.23 10.11
C TYR A 92 -0.91 12.29 9.01
N ARG A 93 -1.99 12.41 8.24
CA ARG A 93 -2.11 13.37 7.14
C ARG A 93 -3.47 14.07 7.26
N PRO A 94 -3.52 15.28 7.83
CA PRO A 94 -4.78 15.97 8.05
C PRO A 94 -5.48 16.25 6.72
N LEU A 95 -6.81 16.16 6.74
CA LEU A 95 -7.62 16.41 5.56
C LEU A 95 -7.57 17.88 5.17
N LYS A 96 -7.46 18.12 3.87
CA LYS A 96 -7.51 19.46 3.29
C LYS A 96 -8.92 19.76 2.80
N ARG A 97 -9.27 21.04 2.74
CA ARG A 97 -10.62 21.51 2.37
C ARG A 97 -11.02 21.18 0.93
N ARG A 98 -10.05 20.91 0.05
CA ARG A 98 -10.30 20.50 -1.34
C ARG A 98 -9.66 19.14 -1.60
N LEU A 99 -10.46 18.25 -2.17
CA LEU A 99 -10.05 16.90 -2.53
C LEU A 99 -10.11 16.71 -4.04
N ARG A 100 -9.12 16.03 -4.61
CA ARG A 100 -9.19 15.48 -5.97
C ARG A 100 -9.87 14.12 -5.95
N SER A 101 -10.21 13.61 -7.12
CA SER A 101 -10.61 12.21 -7.26
C SER A 101 -9.38 11.27 -7.23
N CYS A 102 -9.64 9.97 -7.20
CA CYS A 102 -8.63 8.92 -7.34
C CYS A 102 -9.09 7.93 -8.41
N ASP A 103 -8.15 7.41 -9.18
CA ASP A 103 -8.46 6.52 -10.30
C ASP A 103 -8.68 5.06 -9.89
N ARG A 104 -8.56 4.71 -8.60
CA ARG A 104 -8.72 3.32 -8.12
C ARG A 104 -10.08 2.71 -8.51
N PRO A 105 -11.23 3.40 -8.43
CA PRO A 105 -12.49 2.84 -8.90
C PRO A 105 -12.54 2.53 -10.41
N GLN A 106 -11.68 3.18 -11.20
CA GLN A 106 -11.65 3.05 -12.67
C GLN A 106 -10.56 2.09 -13.15
N ARG A 107 -9.37 2.15 -12.54
CA ARG A 107 -8.14 1.48 -13.01
C ARG A 107 -7.39 0.76 -11.89
N GLY A 108 -7.91 0.80 -10.66
CA GLY A 108 -7.27 0.20 -9.51
C GLY A 108 -7.41 -1.33 -9.48
N PRO A 109 -6.61 -1.98 -8.63
CA PRO A 109 -6.72 -3.41 -8.40
C PRO A 109 -8.07 -3.77 -7.76
N ILE A 110 -8.67 -4.86 -8.22
CA ILE A 110 -9.85 -5.47 -7.59
C ILE A 110 -9.46 -5.92 -6.18
N GLN A 111 -10.30 -5.62 -5.19
CA GLN A 111 -10.06 -5.99 -3.80
C GLN A 111 -11.06 -7.06 -3.37
N ILE A 112 -10.57 -8.27 -3.14
CA ILE A 112 -11.35 -9.41 -2.68
C ILE A 112 -10.83 -9.78 -1.29
N GLN A 113 -11.71 -9.77 -0.30
CA GLN A 113 -11.40 -10.11 1.08
C GLN A 113 -11.33 -11.63 1.27
N ALA A 114 -10.75 -12.08 2.39
CA ALA A 114 -10.60 -13.52 2.68
C ALA A 114 -11.94 -14.28 2.74
N ASP A 115 -13.04 -13.58 3.04
CA ASP A 115 -14.40 -14.12 3.08
C ASP A 115 -15.14 -14.03 1.73
N GLY A 116 -14.45 -13.68 0.63
CA GLY A 116 -15.02 -13.56 -0.71
C GLY A 116 -15.73 -12.23 -0.98
N THR A 117 -15.89 -11.35 0.01
CA THR A 117 -16.50 -10.03 -0.21
C THR A 117 -15.60 -9.14 -1.06
N VAL A 118 -16.21 -8.38 -1.97
CA VAL A 118 -15.50 -7.44 -2.84
C VAL A 118 -15.71 -6.02 -2.32
N ILE A 119 -14.62 -5.26 -2.17
CA ILE A 119 -14.63 -3.86 -1.70
C ILE A 119 -14.00 -2.94 -2.75
N PRO A 120 -14.30 -1.63 -2.76
CA PRO A 120 -13.80 -0.73 -3.81
C PRO A 120 -12.35 -0.26 -3.62
N CYS A 121 -11.76 -0.43 -2.43
CA CYS A 121 -10.43 0.12 -2.12
C CYS A 121 -9.76 -0.62 -0.95
N CYS A 122 -8.45 -0.85 -1.02
CA CYS A 122 -7.67 -1.51 0.04
C CYS A 122 -7.54 -0.70 1.33
N PHE A 123 -7.83 0.61 1.30
CA PHE A 123 -7.83 1.45 2.51
C PHE A 123 -9.12 1.33 3.32
N LEU A 124 -10.08 0.51 2.87
CA LEU A 124 -11.30 0.18 3.59
C LEU A 124 -11.10 -1.05 4.46
N THR A 125 -10.66 -0.83 5.69
CA THR A 125 -10.34 -1.94 6.61
C THR A 125 -11.57 -2.58 7.26
N ASN A 126 -12.72 -1.88 7.28
CA ASN A 126 -13.92 -2.33 7.98
C ASN A 126 -15.02 -2.89 7.05
N SER A 127 -14.73 -3.04 5.75
CA SER A 127 -15.71 -3.49 4.74
C SER A 127 -17.02 -2.68 4.75
N GLU A 128 -16.97 -1.39 5.09
CA GLU A 128 -18.17 -0.51 5.15
C GLU A 128 -18.88 -0.40 3.79
N ILE A 129 -18.18 -0.68 2.70
CA ILE A 129 -18.72 -0.67 1.34
C ILE A 129 -18.48 -2.04 0.71
N ILE A 130 -19.52 -2.87 0.68
CA ILE A 130 -19.52 -4.18 0.03
C ILE A 130 -20.14 -4.06 -1.36
N LEU A 131 -19.33 -4.34 -2.38
CA LEU A 131 -19.75 -4.32 -3.79
C LEU A 131 -20.49 -5.61 -4.17
N GLY A 132 -20.07 -6.74 -3.61
CA GLY A 132 -20.64 -8.07 -3.87
C GLY A 132 -19.85 -9.17 -3.17
N ASP A 133 -20.15 -10.41 -3.51
CA ASP A 133 -19.55 -11.62 -2.91
C ASP A 133 -19.24 -12.65 -4.02
N THR A 134 -17.96 -13.01 -4.15
CA THR A 134 -17.49 -13.93 -5.21
C THR A 134 -17.99 -15.36 -5.05
N TYR A 135 -18.57 -15.72 -3.91
CA TYR A 135 -19.24 -17.01 -3.74
C TYR A 135 -20.67 -17.01 -4.29
N LYS A 136 -21.26 -15.85 -4.57
CA LYS A 136 -22.63 -15.69 -5.05
C LYS A 136 -22.71 -15.21 -6.51
N GLU A 137 -21.81 -14.32 -6.89
CA GLU A 137 -21.85 -13.59 -8.16
C GLU A 137 -20.50 -13.65 -8.86
N SER A 138 -20.47 -13.48 -10.19
CA SER A 138 -19.20 -13.39 -10.92
C SER A 138 -18.50 -12.06 -10.60
N ILE A 139 -17.17 -12.05 -10.65
CA ILE A 139 -16.39 -10.81 -10.47
C ILE A 139 -16.82 -9.76 -11.50
N GLU A 140 -17.11 -10.16 -12.73
CA GLU A 140 -17.56 -9.25 -13.79
C GLU A 140 -18.90 -8.57 -13.45
N ASP A 141 -19.87 -9.33 -12.94
CA ASP A 141 -21.18 -8.81 -12.54
C ASP A 141 -21.03 -7.82 -11.37
N ILE A 142 -20.22 -8.17 -10.36
CA ILE A 142 -19.92 -7.29 -9.22
C ILE A 142 -19.28 -5.99 -9.71
N LEU A 143 -18.30 -6.09 -10.63
CA LEU A 143 -17.58 -4.92 -11.13
C LEU A 143 -18.43 -4.03 -12.04
N LYS A 144 -19.40 -4.59 -12.76
CA LYS A 144 -20.35 -3.87 -13.61
C LYS A 144 -21.63 -3.47 -12.87
N GLY A 145 -21.80 -3.91 -11.62
CA GLY A 145 -22.96 -3.66 -10.79
C GLY A 145 -23.16 -2.19 -10.43
N GLU A 146 -24.41 -1.85 -10.11
CA GLU A 146 -24.83 -0.48 -9.78
C GLU A 146 -24.03 0.12 -8.63
N ARG A 147 -23.72 -0.68 -7.59
CA ARG A 147 -22.97 -0.23 -6.41
C ARG A 147 -21.59 0.32 -6.79
N PHE A 148 -20.85 -0.36 -7.66
CA PHE A 148 -19.51 0.11 -8.03
C PHE A 148 -19.58 1.25 -9.05
N ASN A 149 -20.55 1.22 -9.96
CA ASN A 149 -20.79 2.31 -10.90
C ASN A 149 -21.17 3.62 -10.19
N GLU A 150 -21.91 3.57 -9.08
CA GLU A 150 -22.21 4.75 -8.29
C GLU A 150 -20.96 5.38 -7.68
N ILE A 151 -20.03 4.56 -7.17
CA ILE A 151 -18.74 5.05 -6.66
C ILE A 151 -17.93 5.69 -7.79
N ARG A 152 -17.88 5.04 -8.97
CA ARG A 152 -17.22 5.60 -10.16
C ARG A 152 -17.82 6.95 -10.55
N ARG A 153 -19.15 7.07 -10.58
CA ARG A 153 -19.88 8.29 -10.91
C ARG A 153 -19.53 9.42 -9.93
N LYS A 154 -19.62 9.16 -8.62
CA LYS A 154 -19.23 10.11 -7.56
C LYS A 154 -17.78 10.59 -7.71
N HIS A 155 -16.87 9.68 -8.04
CA HIS A 155 -15.48 10.01 -8.33
C HIS A 155 -15.30 10.85 -9.62
N THR A 156 -16.08 10.61 -10.66
CA THR A 156 -16.04 11.38 -11.91
C THR A 156 -16.63 12.78 -11.76
N GLU A 157 -17.71 12.92 -10.97
CA GLU A 157 -18.38 14.19 -10.72
C GLU A 157 -17.69 15.04 -9.66
N GLY A 158 -16.81 14.43 -8.84
CA GLY A 158 -16.12 15.11 -7.74
C GLY A 158 -16.97 15.26 -6.47
N ASP A 159 -18.18 14.68 -6.43
CA ASP A 159 -19.02 14.62 -5.24
C ASP A 159 -18.80 13.31 -4.49
N LEU A 160 -17.90 13.36 -3.50
CA LEU A 160 -17.56 12.20 -2.67
C LEU A 160 -18.45 12.07 -1.42
N THR A 161 -19.49 12.90 -1.30
CA THR A 161 -20.35 12.96 -0.11
C THR A 161 -20.94 11.59 0.21
N GLY A 162 -20.85 11.17 1.47
CA GLY A 162 -21.35 9.87 1.92
C GLY A 162 -20.52 8.66 1.48
N LEU A 163 -19.36 8.89 0.87
CA LEU A 163 -18.29 7.90 0.77
C LEU A 163 -17.21 8.28 1.77
N ILE A 164 -16.62 7.29 2.44
CA ILE A 164 -15.39 7.46 3.24
C ILE A 164 -14.22 8.10 2.47
N CYS A 165 -14.28 8.10 1.13
CA CYS A 165 -13.37 8.83 0.26
C CYS A 165 -13.32 10.33 0.60
N GLU A 166 -14.41 10.93 1.07
CA GLU A 166 -14.43 12.33 1.54
C GLU A 166 -13.47 12.59 2.70
N SER A 167 -13.03 11.53 3.37
CA SER A 167 -12.08 11.56 4.48
C SER A 167 -10.74 10.89 4.15
N CYS A 168 -10.45 10.64 2.88
CA CYS A 168 -9.22 9.98 2.45
C CYS A 168 -8.09 10.97 2.20
N CYS A 169 -6.99 10.91 2.97
CA CYS A 169 -5.88 11.86 2.83
C CYS A 169 -5.12 11.75 1.49
N GLN A 170 -5.31 10.65 0.75
CA GLN A 170 -4.72 10.47 -0.59
C GLN A 170 -5.33 11.40 -1.63
N LEU A 171 -6.49 11.98 -1.32
CA LEU A 171 -7.21 12.90 -2.18
C LEU A 171 -6.85 14.36 -1.92
N ASN A 172 -5.98 14.66 -0.94
CA ASN A 172 -5.53 16.04 -0.70
C ASN A 172 -4.89 16.63 -1.98
N ILE A 173 -5.42 17.75 -2.49
CA ILE A 173 -4.94 18.38 -3.74
C ILE A 173 -3.51 18.94 -3.60
N GLU A 174 -3.21 19.53 -2.44
CA GLU A 174 -1.95 20.25 -2.19
C GLU A 174 -0.86 19.36 -1.58
N ASP A 175 -1.18 18.11 -1.28
CA ASP A 175 -0.16 17.18 -0.78
C ASP A 175 0.73 16.73 -1.93
N LEU A 176 2.05 16.82 -1.69
CA LEU A 176 3.05 16.08 -2.46
C LEU A 176 2.67 14.60 -2.56
N ASN A 177 3.11 13.94 -3.63
CA ASN A 177 2.86 12.53 -3.83
C ASN A 177 3.23 11.74 -2.55
N PRO A 178 2.32 10.92 -2.01
CA PRO A 178 2.63 10.13 -0.83
C PRO A 178 3.69 9.05 -1.10
N LEU A 179 3.91 8.66 -2.35
CA LEU A 179 5.11 7.94 -2.76
C LEU A 179 6.22 8.98 -2.88
N LEU A 180 7.20 8.90 -1.98
CA LEU A 180 8.34 9.82 -1.90
C LEU A 180 9.47 9.41 -2.84
N TYR A 181 9.60 8.11 -3.11
CA TYR A 181 10.63 7.53 -3.96
C TYR A 181 10.20 6.13 -4.38
N SER A 182 10.51 5.72 -5.61
CA SER A 182 10.24 4.36 -6.08
C SER A 182 11.17 3.95 -7.20
N THR A 183 11.83 2.80 -7.08
CA THR A 183 12.56 2.20 -8.22
C THR A 183 11.63 1.57 -9.26
N ILE A 184 10.36 1.35 -8.89
CA ILE A 184 9.35 0.70 -9.74
C ILE A 184 8.54 1.76 -10.51
N ASP A 185 8.26 2.89 -9.86
CA ASP A 185 7.43 3.97 -10.40
C ASP A 185 8.31 5.17 -10.76
N ASN A 186 8.72 5.20 -12.03
CA ASN A 186 9.68 6.18 -12.55
C ASN A 186 9.12 7.61 -12.62
N GLU A 187 7.81 7.81 -12.46
CA GLU A 187 7.19 9.14 -12.48
C GLU A 187 7.38 9.91 -11.16
N ILE A 188 7.92 9.25 -10.14
CA ILE A 188 8.06 9.79 -8.77
C ILE A 188 9.44 10.37 -8.49
N ASN A 189 10.47 9.90 -9.20
CA ASN A 189 11.87 10.19 -8.91
C ASN A 189 12.33 11.56 -9.43
#